data_AF-A0A970S8K1-F1
#
_entry.id   AF-A0A970S8K1-F1
#
_cell.length_a   1.000
_cell.length_b   1.000
_cell.length_c   1.000
_cell.angle_alpha   90.00
_cell.angle_beta   90.00
_cell.angle_gamma   90.00
#
_symmetry.space_group_name_H-M   'P 1'
#
loop_
_entity.id
_entity.type
_entity.pdbx_description
1 polymer ?
#
loop_
_entity_poly.entity_id
_entity_poly.type
_entity_poly.pdbx_seq_one_letter_code
_entity_poly.pdbx_strand_id
1 'polypeptide(L)'
;MNAATEKMTNLEWLTQIGLRAIEYSADPKSTGEKGPSWEDRCGAIASIECPACKAYCELLVWGDYRDNTEAFKILCSYIAKILLYAAEEKTQRQKFNLEAFCLKLAKMAVFYNLRPRLKNERTVQGQLNFFGITEVNAHTYGKRYKYLSYMAENILDGFMEEIDFYVDEYRKELTRSRR
;
A
#
# COMPACT_ATOMS: atom_id res chain seq x y z
N MET A 1 33.42 -12.28 16.19
CA MET A 1 32.61 -11.50 15.24
C MET A 1 31.32 -11.13 15.93
N ASN A 2 31.14 -9.86 16.31
CA ASN A 2 29.86 -9.41 16.86
C ASN A 2 28.89 -9.34 15.67
N ALA A 3 27.93 -10.26 15.62
CA ALA A 3 26.81 -10.14 14.70
C ALA A 3 26.05 -8.87 15.13
N ALA A 4 26.20 -7.79 14.37
CA ALA A 4 25.34 -6.64 14.50
C ALA A 4 23.92 -7.14 14.19
N THR A 5 23.09 -7.30 15.21
CA THR A 5 21.68 -7.61 15.05
C THR A 5 21.06 -6.49 14.23
N GLU A 6 20.61 -6.80 13.02
CA GLU A 6 19.89 -5.84 12.18
C GLU A 6 18.68 -5.31 12.97
N LYS A 7 18.54 -3.98 13.03
CA LYS A 7 17.43 -3.34 13.74
C LYS A 7 16.14 -3.64 12.98
N MET A 8 15.11 -4.09 13.70
CA MET A 8 13.79 -4.36 13.13
C MET A 8 13.15 -3.06 12.62
N THR A 9 12.65 -3.10 11.38
CA THR A 9 11.93 -1.98 10.76
C THR A 9 10.60 -1.72 11.46
N ASN A 10 10.03 -0.52 11.27
CA ASN A 10 8.73 -0.18 11.85
C ASN A 10 7.59 -1.05 11.32
N LEU A 11 7.62 -1.38 10.03
CA LEU A 11 6.63 -2.26 9.43
C LEU A 11 6.77 -3.70 9.96
N GLU A 12 7.98 -4.24 10.08
CA GLU A 12 8.22 -5.56 10.68
C GLU A 12 7.76 -5.59 12.14
N TRP A 13 8.00 -4.51 12.89
CA TRP A 13 7.49 -4.38 14.25
C TRP A 13 5.96 -4.43 14.27
N LEU A 14 5.26 -3.64 13.44
CA LEU A 14 3.79 -3.66 13.39
C LEU A 14 3.19 -5.00 12.94
N THR A 15 3.84 -5.64 11.98
CA THR A 15 3.35 -6.87 11.34
C THR A 15 3.79 -8.14 12.06
N GLN A 16 4.63 -8.05 13.09
CA GLN A 16 5.08 -9.20 13.88
C GLN A 16 3.89 -9.91 14.52
N ILE A 17 3.32 -10.93 13.89
CA ILE A 17 2.21 -11.69 14.46
C ILE A 17 2.71 -12.41 15.72
N GLY A 18 2.05 -12.18 16.85
CA GLY A 18 2.27 -12.96 18.05
C GLY A 18 1.87 -14.41 17.79
N LEU A 19 2.84 -15.23 17.34
CA LEU A 19 2.75 -16.66 17.09
C LEU A 19 1.66 -17.11 16.07
N ARG A 20 2.15 -17.34 14.83
CA ARG A 20 1.68 -18.26 13.76
C ARG A 20 0.75 -17.72 12.66
N ALA A 21 1.15 -18.07 11.43
CA ALA A 21 0.60 -17.79 10.10
C ALA A 21 0.77 -16.32 9.66
N ILE A 22 1.55 -15.97 8.63
CA ILE A 22 1.47 -16.43 7.24
C ILE A 22 2.87 -16.43 6.62
N GLU A 23 3.15 -17.43 5.79
CA GLU A 23 4.42 -17.68 5.09
C GLU A 23 4.97 -16.45 4.36
N TYR A 24 5.96 -15.79 4.97
CA TYR A 24 7.01 -15.09 4.24
C TYR A 24 8.27 -15.95 4.36
N SER A 25 8.79 -16.42 3.23
CA SER A 25 9.99 -17.24 3.13
C SER A 25 11.24 -16.41 3.47
N ALA A 26 11.46 -16.20 4.76
CA ALA A 26 12.72 -15.89 5.40
C ALA A 26 12.48 -16.15 6.89
N ASP A 27 13.23 -17.07 7.51
CA ASP A 27 13.18 -17.25 8.96
C ASP A 27 13.24 -15.87 9.63
N PRO A 28 12.28 -15.50 10.50
CA PRO A 28 12.34 -14.23 11.19
C PRO A 28 13.65 -14.22 11.97
N LYS A 29 14.63 -13.42 11.51
CA LYS A 29 15.87 -13.20 12.24
C LYS A 29 15.45 -12.68 13.62
N SER A 30 15.68 -13.48 14.65
CA SER A 30 15.38 -13.10 16.03
C SER A 30 16.24 -11.89 16.40
N THR A 31 15.69 -10.69 16.23
CA THR A 31 16.32 -9.43 16.64
C THR A 31 16.33 -9.24 18.15
N GLY A 32 15.63 -10.11 18.90
CA GLY A 32 15.45 -10.01 20.35
C GLY A 32 14.46 -8.93 20.78
N GLU A 33 13.99 -8.08 19.86
CA GLU A 33 12.94 -7.09 20.10
C GLU A 33 11.55 -7.76 20.12
N LYS A 34 10.79 -7.56 21.21
CA LYS A 34 9.41 -8.04 21.33
C LYS A 34 8.48 -7.16 20.49
N GLY A 35 7.63 -7.78 19.68
CA GLY A 35 6.60 -7.10 18.90
C GLY A 35 5.54 -6.38 19.75
N PRO A 36 4.77 -5.47 19.14
CA PRO A 36 3.72 -4.71 19.81
C PRO A 36 2.59 -5.61 20.29
N SER A 37 1.94 -5.20 21.39
CA SER A 37 0.63 -5.73 21.75
C SER A 37 -0.43 -5.37 20.70
N TRP A 38 -1.62 -5.94 20.83
CA TRP A 38 -2.75 -5.54 19.99
C TRP A 38 -3.06 -4.03 20.13
N GLU A 39 -3.09 -3.53 21.37
CA GLU A 39 -3.34 -2.13 21.70
C GLU A 39 -2.25 -1.22 21.12
N ASP A 40 -0.98 -1.61 21.20
CA ASP A 40 0.14 -0.85 20.64
C ASP A 40 0.01 -0.73 19.10
N ARG A 41 -0.47 -1.78 18.40
CA ARG A 41 -0.73 -1.69 16.95
C ARG A 41 -1.89 -0.75 16.65
N CYS A 42 -3.00 -0.88 17.38
CA CYS A 42 -4.13 0.00 17.20
C CYS A 42 -3.74 1.46 17.47
N GLY A 43 -2.93 1.71 18.50
CA GLY A 43 -2.42 3.05 18.83
C GLY A 43 -1.51 3.62 17.75
N ALA A 44 -0.57 2.82 17.23
CA ALA A 44 0.31 3.23 16.13
C ALA A 44 -0.44 3.51 14.82
N ILE A 45 -1.47 2.72 14.49
CA ILE A 45 -2.32 2.99 13.33
C ILE A 45 -3.15 4.25 13.56
N ALA A 46 -3.69 4.42 14.77
CA ALA A 46 -4.52 5.57 15.11
C ALA A 46 -3.76 6.90 15.07
N SER A 47 -2.46 6.89 15.38
CA SER A 47 -1.60 8.09 15.37
C SER A 47 -1.31 8.63 13.96
N ILE A 48 -1.48 7.83 12.91
CA ILE A 48 -1.32 8.29 11.52
C ILE A 48 -2.42 9.32 11.20
N GLU A 49 -2.04 10.54 10.83
CA GLU A 49 -3.02 11.60 10.59
C GLU A 49 -3.66 11.50 9.20
N CYS A 50 -2.87 11.14 8.17
CA CYS A 50 -3.39 10.98 6.82
C CYS A 50 -4.33 9.76 6.72
N PRO A 51 -5.63 9.95 6.37
CA PRO A 51 -6.58 8.84 6.32
C PRO A 51 -6.22 7.75 5.30
N ALA A 52 -5.61 8.12 4.17
CA ALA A 52 -5.19 7.15 3.16
C ALA A 52 -3.96 6.35 3.61
N CYS A 53 -2.98 6.99 4.26
CA CYS A 53 -1.84 6.29 4.86
C CYS A 53 -2.29 5.35 5.98
N LYS A 54 -3.25 5.78 6.81
CA LYS A 54 -3.85 4.96 7.86
C LYS A 54 -4.52 3.72 7.27
N ALA A 55 -5.39 3.90 6.28
CA ALA A 55 -6.04 2.81 5.58
C ALA A 55 -5.02 1.85 4.93
N TYR A 56 -3.94 2.38 4.36
CA TYR A 56 -2.87 1.55 3.81
C TYR A 56 -2.12 0.75 4.88
N CYS A 57 -1.81 1.38 6.02
CA CYS A 57 -1.22 0.72 7.18
C CYS A 57 -2.12 -0.40 7.71
N GLU A 58 -3.43 -0.18 7.84
CA GLU A 58 -4.40 -1.21 8.24
C GLU A 58 -4.38 -2.42 7.31
N LEU A 59 -4.33 -2.20 5.99
CA LEU A 59 -4.22 -3.30 5.03
C LEU A 59 -2.93 -4.10 5.27
N LEU A 60 -1.79 -3.43 5.38
CA LEU A 60 -0.49 -4.08 5.59
C LEU A 60 -0.42 -4.86 6.91
N VAL A 61 -0.96 -4.30 7.99
CA VAL A 61 -0.89 -4.89 9.34
C VAL A 61 -1.87 -6.04 9.53
N TRP A 62 -3.09 -5.92 8.99
CA TRP A 62 -4.14 -6.93 9.20
C TRP A 62 -4.22 -7.99 8.10
N GLY A 63 -3.64 -7.72 6.93
CA GLY A 63 -3.63 -8.66 5.80
C GLY A 63 -5.00 -8.87 5.12
N ASP A 64 -6.03 -8.09 5.48
CA ASP A 64 -7.34 -8.17 4.86
C ASP A 64 -7.41 -7.31 3.58
N TYR A 65 -6.93 -7.91 2.49
CA TYR A 65 -6.81 -7.26 1.18
C TYR A 65 -8.04 -7.43 0.28
N ARG A 66 -9.21 -7.74 0.85
CA ARG A 66 -10.45 -7.82 0.07
C ARG A 66 -10.86 -6.42 -0.37
N ASP A 67 -11.37 -6.29 -1.58
CA ASP A 67 -11.70 -4.98 -2.18
C ASP A 67 -12.98 -4.33 -1.60
N ASN A 68 -13.72 -5.08 -0.78
CA ASN A 68 -14.92 -4.63 -0.10
C ASN A 68 -14.67 -4.05 1.30
N THR A 69 -13.44 -4.11 1.82
CA THR A 69 -13.08 -3.51 3.11
C THR A 69 -13.09 -1.99 3.01
N GLU A 70 -13.34 -1.32 4.13
CA GLU A 70 -13.38 0.14 4.18
C GLU A 70 -11.99 0.74 3.91
N ALA A 71 -10.94 0.17 4.50
CA ALA A 71 -9.56 0.56 4.25
C ALA A 71 -9.19 0.51 2.76
N PHE A 72 -9.54 -0.57 2.06
CA PHE A 72 -9.28 -0.69 0.64
C PHE A 72 -10.02 0.38 -0.18
N LYS A 73 -11.28 0.65 0.15
CA LYS A 73 -12.09 1.68 -0.52
C LYS A 73 -11.53 3.08 -0.29
N ILE A 74 -11.16 3.43 0.94
CA ILE A 74 -10.56 4.73 1.29
C ILE A 74 -9.28 4.94 0.48
N LEU A 75 -8.37 3.97 0.52
CA LEU A 75 -7.08 4.05 -0.17
C LEU A 75 -7.26 4.20 -1.68
N CYS A 76 -8.06 3.33 -2.30
CA CYS A 76 -8.29 3.39 -3.74
C CYS A 76 -8.98 4.68 -4.17
N SER A 77 -9.95 5.17 -3.39
CA SER A 77 -10.67 6.41 -3.69
C SER A 77 -9.76 7.63 -3.60
N TYR A 78 -8.86 7.67 -2.61
CA TYR A 78 -7.89 8.76 -2.47
C TYR A 78 -6.92 8.79 -3.65
N ILE A 79 -6.31 7.64 -3.99
CA ILE A 79 -5.41 7.54 -5.14
C ILE A 79 -6.13 7.90 -6.43
N ALA A 80 -7.34 7.37 -6.66
CA ALA A 80 -8.12 7.63 -7.85
C ALA A 80 -8.40 9.12 -8.08
N LYS A 81 -8.66 9.89 -7.02
CA LYS A 81 -8.86 11.35 -7.11
C LYS A 81 -7.61 12.08 -7.59
N ILE A 82 -6.43 11.69 -7.09
CA ILE A 82 -5.14 12.26 -7.54
C ILE A 82 -4.89 11.90 -9.01
N LEU A 83 -5.12 10.64 -9.38
CA LEU A 83 -4.97 10.19 -10.76
C LEU A 83 -5.93 10.92 -11.71
N LEU A 84 -7.18 11.18 -11.28
CA LEU A 84 -8.16 11.92 -12.06
C LEU A 84 -7.68 13.34 -12.33
N TYR A 85 -7.26 14.07 -11.28
CA TYR A 85 -6.71 15.41 -11.40
C TYR A 85 -5.55 15.46 -12.42
N ALA A 86 -4.59 14.54 -12.29
CA ALA A 86 -3.46 14.44 -13.21
C ALA A 86 -3.84 14.03 -14.65
N ALA A 87 -4.96 13.34 -14.83
CA ALA A 87 -5.44 12.91 -16.14
C ALA A 87 -6.23 14.01 -16.86
N GLU A 88 -6.99 14.82 -16.11
CA GLU A 88 -7.73 15.99 -16.61
C GLU A 88 -6.80 17.08 -17.13
N GLU A 89 -5.70 17.36 -16.43
CA GLU A 89 -4.70 18.34 -16.89
C GLU A 89 -4.08 17.99 -18.25
N LYS A 90 -3.93 16.69 -18.54
CA LYS A 90 -3.25 16.22 -19.77
C LYS A 90 -4.18 15.92 -20.93
N THR A 91 -5.48 15.76 -20.71
CA THR A 91 -6.36 15.22 -21.75
C THR A 91 -7.56 16.11 -22.02
N GLN A 92 -7.59 16.73 -23.20
CA GLN A 92 -8.69 17.60 -23.62
C GLN A 92 -9.94 16.85 -24.13
N ARG A 93 -9.82 15.58 -24.58
CA ARG A 93 -10.97 14.74 -25.00
C ARG A 93 -10.73 13.26 -24.71
N GLN A 94 -11.58 12.66 -23.88
CA GLN A 94 -11.66 11.21 -23.61
C GLN A 94 -12.98 10.66 -24.16
N LYS A 95 -13.00 9.43 -24.67
CA LYS A 95 -14.22 8.76 -25.16
C LYS A 95 -14.91 7.88 -24.11
N PHE A 96 -14.38 7.85 -22.90
CA PHE A 96 -14.84 7.00 -21.80
C PHE A 96 -14.86 7.77 -20.49
N ASN A 97 -15.51 7.18 -19.48
CA ASN A 97 -15.57 7.75 -18.13
C ASN A 97 -14.19 7.71 -17.47
N LEU A 98 -13.54 8.87 -17.35
CA LEU A 98 -12.19 9.00 -16.83
C LEU A 98 -12.10 8.71 -15.32
N GLU A 99 -13.11 9.10 -14.55
CA GLU A 99 -13.18 8.83 -13.11
C GLU A 99 -13.22 7.32 -12.84
N ALA A 100 -14.10 6.59 -13.54
CA ALA A 100 -14.20 5.14 -13.43
C ALA A 100 -12.90 4.45 -13.86
N PHE A 101 -12.24 4.97 -14.90
CA PHE A 101 -10.95 4.47 -15.36
C PHE A 101 -9.84 4.68 -14.31
N CYS A 102 -9.74 5.87 -13.72
CA CYS A 102 -8.78 6.16 -12.66
C CYS A 102 -9.02 5.31 -11.41
N LEU A 103 -10.28 5.03 -11.06
CA LEU A 103 -10.59 4.11 -9.97
C LEU A 103 -10.13 2.68 -10.25
N LYS A 104 -10.32 2.18 -11.48
CA LYS A 104 -9.81 0.85 -11.87
C LYS A 104 -8.28 0.80 -11.81
N LEU A 105 -7.59 1.86 -12.26
CA LEU A 105 -6.13 1.95 -12.17
C LEU A 105 -5.63 2.02 -10.71
N ALA A 106 -6.29 2.77 -9.84
CA ALA A 106 -5.97 2.81 -8.42
C ALA A 106 -6.12 1.43 -7.78
N LYS A 107 -7.24 0.73 -8.03
CA LYS A 107 -7.44 -0.65 -7.57
C LYS A 107 -6.37 -1.59 -8.08
N MET A 108 -6.00 -1.46 -9.37
CA MET A 108 -4.94 -2.26 -9.98
C MET A 108 -3.59 -2.03 -9.29
N ALA A 109 -3.21 -0.77 -9.04
CA ALA A 109 -1.97 -0.42 -8.37
C ALA A 109 -1.93 -0.96 -6.94
N VAL A 110 -2.96 -0.70 -6.14
CA VAL A 110 -3.04 -1.18 -4.75
C VAL A 110 -2.99 -2.71 -4.69
N PHE A 111 -3.75 -3.40 -5.55
CA PHE A 111 -3.79 -4.86 -5.57
C PHE A 111 -2.43 -5.47 -5.87
N TYR A 112 -1.74 -4.98 -6.91
CA TYR A 112 -0.43 -5.51 -7.28
C TYR A 112 0.68 -5.08 -6.34
N ASN A 113 0.55 -3.93 -5.68
CA ASN A 113 1.50 -3.51 -4.66
C ASN A 113 1.44 -4.43 -3.43
N LEU A 114 0.23 -4.79 -3.00
CA LEU A 114 0.01 -5.75 -1.91
C LEU A 114 0.35 -7.20 -2.33
N ARG A 115 0.42 -7.50 -3.63
CA ARG A 115 0.65 -8.84 -4.19
C ARG A 115 1.60 -8.82 -5.39
N PRO A 116 2.88 -8.44 -5.19
CA PRO A 116 3.81 -8.15 -6.29
C PRO A 116 4.08 -9.38 -7.18
N ARG A 117 4.02 -10.60 -6.63
CA ARG A 117 4.18 -11.86 -7.39
C ARG A 117 3.17 -11.96 -8.53
N LEU A 118 1.91 -11.58 -8.29
CA LEU A 118 0.83 -11.68 -9.29
C LEU A 118 0.99 -10.71 -10.46
N LYS A 119 1.71 -9.60 -10.28
CA LYS A 119 1.94 -8.60 -11.33
C LYS A 119 2.76 -9.20 -12.47
N ASN A 120 3.79 -9.96 -12.13
CA ASN A 120 4.75 -10.52 -13.09
C ASN A 120 4.20 -11.75 -13.83
N GLU A 121 3.15 -12.38 -13.31
CA GLU A 121 2.48 -13.51 -13.93
C GLU A 121 1.54 -13.10 -15.09
N ARG A 122 1.32 -11.80 -15.30
CA ARG A 122 0.37 -11.30 -16.30
C ARG A 122 1.00 -10.28 -17.25
N THR A 123 0.69 -10.44 -18.52
CA THR A 123 0.96 -9.39 -19.52
C THR A 123 0.19 -8.12 -19.17
N VAL A 124 0.64 -6.96 -19.65
CA VAL A 124 -0.07 -5.68 -19.43
C VAL A 124 -1.54 -5.77 -19.85
N GLN A 125 -1.84 -6.40 -20.99
CA GLN A 125 -3.23 -6.59 -21.42
C GLN A 125 -4.01 -7.49 -20.45
N GLY A 126 -3.38 -8.54 -19.94
CA GLY A 126 -3.99 -9.42 -18.93
C GLY A 126 -4.27 -8.69 -17.62
N GLN A 127 -3.39 -7.78 -17.20
CA GLN A 127 -3.61 -6.93 -16.03
C GLN A 127 -4.80 -5.99 -16.23
N LEU A 128 -4.87 -5.29 -17.37
CA LEU A 128 -5.99 -4.41 -17.71
C LEU A 128 -7.32 -5.17 -17.71
N ASN A 129 -7.37 -6.32 -18.38
CA ASN A 129 -8.57 -7.15 -18.47
C ASN A 129 -9.02 -7.65 -17.08
N PHE A 130 -8.09 -8.04 -16.21
CA PHE A 130 -8.39 -8.51 -14.85
C PHE A 130 -9.10 -7.43 -14.02
N PHE A 131 -8.76 -6.16 -14.21
CA PHE A 131 -9.42 -5.02 -13.55
C PHE A 131 -10.60 -4.45 -14.36
N GLY A 132 -11.06 -5.16 -15.39
CA GLY A 132 -12.18 -4.73 -16.23
C GLY A 132 -11.90 -3.44 -17.00
N ILE A 133 -10.62 -3.15 -17.30
CA ILE A 133 -10.21 -2.01 -18.12
C ILE A 133 -10.24 -2.47 -19.58
N THR A 134 -11.32 -2.11 -20.27
CA THR A 134 -11.58 -2.46 -21.67
C THR A 134 -11.55 -1.24 -22.60
N GLU A 135 -11.50 -0.04 -22.02
CA GLU A 135 -11.53 1.25 -22.71
C GLU A 135 -10.24 1.52 -23.49
N VAL A 136 -9.14 0.86 -23.12
CA VAL A 136 -7.82 0.97 -23.75
C VAL A 136 -7.16 -0.40 -23.88
N ASN A 137 -6.43 -0.61 -24.98
CA ASN A 137 -5.54 -1.76 -25.11
C ASN A 137 -4.15 -1.46 -24.51
N ALA A 138 -3.34 -2.51 -24.32
CA ALA A 138 -2.00 -2.40 -23.73
C ALA A 138 -1.08 -1.41 -24.46
N HIS A 139 -1.22 -1.28 -25.78
CA HIS A 139 -0.41 -0.34 -26.57
C HIS A 139 -0.78 1.12 -26.27
N THR A 140 -2.08 1.46 -26.34
CA THR A 140 -2.60 2.79 -26.03
C THR A 140 -2.35 3.14 -24.57
N TYR A 141 -2.59 2.18 -23.66
CA TYR A 141 -2.29 2.31 -22.25
C TYR A 141 -0.81 2.64 -22.02
N GLY A 142 0.11 1.85 -22.61
CA GLY A 142 1.54 2.06 -22.52
C GLY A 142 2.00 3.46 -22.95
N LYS A 143 1.41 3.98 -24.03
CA LYS A 143 1.76 5.29 -24.59
C LYS A 143 1.12 6.48 -23.87
N ARG A 144 -0.12 6.34 -23.39
CA ARG A 144 -0.92 7.49 -22.93
C ARG A 144 -1.24 7.50 -21.46
N TYR A 145 -1.34 6.34 -20.80
CA TYR A 145 -1.90 6.24 -19.45
C TYR A 145 -0.99 5.53 -18.45
N LYS A 146 0.10 4.89 -18.90
CA LYS A 146 1.06 4.18 -18.03
C LYS A 146 1.63 5.09 -16.92
N TYR A 147 1.76 6.39 -17.19
CA TYR A 147 2.21 7.37 -16.20
C TYR A 147 1.30 7.45 -14.96
N LEU A 148 0.00 7.17 -15.10
CA LEU A 148 -0.94 7.15 -13.98
C LEU A 148 -0.67 5.97 -13.04
N SER A 149 -0.29 4.80 -13.57
CA SER A 149 0.11 3.69 -12.70
C SER A 149 1.45 3.93 -12.02
N TYR A 150 2.41 4.54 -12.70
CA TYR A 150 3.65 4.98 -12.04
C TYR A 150 3.38 6.01 -10.94
N MET A 151 2.45 6.93 -11.17
CA MET A 151 2.02 7.88 -10.14
C MET A 151 1.37 7.18 -8.95
N ALA A 152 0.50 6.19 -9.18
CA ALA A 152 -0.12 5.41 -8.11
C ALA A 152 0.91 4.61 -7.29
N GLU A 153 1.91 4.01 -7.95
CA GLU A 153 3.03 3.33 -7.31
C GLU A 153 3.84 4.31 -6.43
N ASN A 154 4.21 5.47 -6.98
CA ASN A 154 4.93 6.50 -6.21
C ASN A 154 4.12 7.04 -5.02
N ILE A 155 2.80 7.15 -5.14
CA ILE A 155 1.92 7.55 -4.01
C ILE A 155 1.98 6.50 -2.90
N LEU A 156 1.95 5.22 -3.25
CA LEU A 156 2.05 4.13 -2.28
C LEU A 156 3.43 4.10 -1.59
N ASP A 157 4.50 4.36 -2.34
CA ASP A 157 5.85 4.51 -1.78
C ASP A 157 5.92 5.69 -0.80
N GLY A 158 5.36 6.86 -1.17
CA GLY A 158 5.27 8.01 -0.25
C GLY A 158 4.43 7.72 1.00
N PHE A 159 3.35 6.93 0.87
CA PHE A 159 2.59 6.49 2.04
C PHE A 159 3.40 5.56 2.95
N MET A 160 4.31 4.74 2.40
CA MET A 160 5.20 3.92 3.22
C MET A 160 6.13 4.79 4.07
N GLU A 161 6.68 5.86 3.51
CA GLU A 161 7.51 6.82 4.25
C GLU A 161 6.74 7.50 5.39
N GLU A 162 5.51 7.92 5.11
CA GLU A 162 4.62 8.53 6.11
C GLU A 162 4.27 7.55 7.23
N ILE A 163 3.94 6.30 6.88
CA ILE A 163 3.68 5.23 7.86
C ILE A 163 4.91 5.00 8.73
N ASP A 164 6.10 4.90 8.13
CA ASP A 164 7.35 4.69 8.85
C ASP A 164 7.59 5.82 9.87
N PHE A 165 7.37 7.07 9.47
CA PHE A 165 7.49 8.24 10.33
C PHE A 165 6.56 8.17 11.55
N TYR A 166 5.25 8.01 11.36
CA TYR A 166 4.29 8.00 12.48
C TYR A 166 4.49 6.81 13.43
N VAL A 167 4.91 5.66 12.88
CA VAL A 167 5.18 4.48 13.70
C VAL A 167 6.46 4.65 14.50
N ASP A 168 7.50 5.26 13.93
CA ASP A 168 8.73 5.59 14.66
C ASP A 168 8.45 6.56 15.82
N GLU A 169 7.66 7.61 15.57
CA GLU A 169 7.25 8.56 16.62
C GLU A 169 6.45 7.86 17.73
N TYR A 170 5.48 7.01 17.36
CA TYR A 170 4.72 6.23 18.33
C TYR A 170 5.61 5.31 19.19
N ARG A 171 6.58 4.62 18.57
CA ARG A 171 7.54 3.76 19.29
C ARG A 171 8.43 4.57 20.25
N LYS A 172 8.85 5.78 19.87
CA LYS A 172 9.61 6.68 20.75
C LYS A 172 8.77 7.12 21.94
N GLU A 173 7.51 7.46 21.73
CA GLU A 173 6.59 7.84 22.81
C GLU A 173 6.33 6.70 23.78
N LEU A 174 6.10 5.48 23.29
CA LEU A 174 5.98 4.28 24.12
C LEU A 174 7.23 4.03 24.97
N THR A 175 8.41 4.27 24.41
CA THR A 175 9.68 4.08 25.14
C THR A 175 9.86 5.14 26.23
N ARG A 176 9.43 6.37 25.97
CA ARG A 176 9.46 7.47 26.96
C ARG A 176 8.47 7.24 28.10
N SER A 177 7.27 6.76 27.81
CA SER A 177 6.22 6.54 28.83
C SER A 177 6.46 5.32 29.73
N ARG A 178 7.30 4.37 29.30
CA ARG A 178 7.69 3.17 30.06
C ARG A 178 8.95 3.35 30.92
N ARG A 179 9.58 4.54 30.89
CA ARG A 179 10.72 4.92 31.76
C ARG A 179 10.23 5.72 32.95
#